data_AF-A0A834YFR3-F1
#
_entry.id   AF-A0A834YFR3-F1
#
_cell.length_a   1.000
_cell.length_b   1.000
_cell.length_c   1.000
_cell.angle_alpha   90.00
_cell.angle_beta   90.00
_cell.angle_gamma   90.00
#
_symmetry.space_group_name_H-M   'P 1'
#
loop_
_entity.id
_entity.type
_entity.pdbx_description
1 polymer ?
#
loop_
_entity_poly.entity_id
_entity_poly.type
_entity_poly.pdbx_seq_one_letter_code
_entity_poly.pdbx_strand_id
1 'polypeptide(L)'
;MHFHDCFVRTRGFSWDVPAGRRDGRISLASETRDIPPPFFNLDQLTQSFANKGMTQEEMVTLSGAHSIGRAHCTSFSSRLYNFSTTSRQDPSLNPLYAAQLKQQCPRDPQGSIDPNLVVQMNTSPSLLDPSYYADIQVRRGLFTSDQALQTSPATVTLVNAYATNGVLWQSKFIQAMVKLSQIGVLTGSDGEIRSNCRVINS
;
A
#
# COMPACT_ATOMS: atom_id res chain seq x y z
N MET A 1 -0.91 -19.94 6.63
CA MET A 1 -0.61 -19.23 5.37
C MET A 1 0.11 -17.96 5.76
N HIS A 2 1.42 -17.91 5.53
CA HIS A 2 2.23 -16.74 5.90
C HIS A 2 2.11 -15.66 4.81
N PHE A 3 2.35 -14.39 5.16
CA PHE A 3 2.25 -13.26 4.23
C PHE A 3 3.13 -13.45 2.98
N HIS A 4 4.32 -14.04 3.15
CA HIS A 4 5.19 -14.49 2.07
C HIS A 4 4.48 -15.43 1.07
N ASP A 5 3.74 -16.42 1.57
CA ASP A 5 3.10 -17.45 0.74
C ASP A 5 1.99 -16.88 -0.15
N CYS A 6 1.43 -15.72 0.21
CA CYS A 6 0.51 -14.99 -0.66
C CYS A 6 1.25 -14.49 -1.91
N PHE A 7 2.42 -13.90 -1.76
CA PHE A 7 3.22 -13.37 -2.88
C PHE A 7 3.77 -14.47 -3.79
N VAL A 8 4.27 -15.56 -3.19
CA VAL A 8 4.73 -16.73 -3.94
C VAL A 8 3.61 -17.25 -4.86
N ARG A 9 2.37 -17.32 -4.35
CA ARG A 9 1.22 -17.80 -5.13
C ARG A 9 0.70 -16.80 -6.15
N THR A 10 0.86 -15.49 -5.94
CA THR A 10 0.41 -14.47 -6.90
C THR A 10 1.37 -14.20 -8.04
N ARG A 11 2.70 -14.46 -7.94
CA ARG A 11 3.59 -14.50 -9.14
C ARG A 11 5.06 -14.98 -8.97
N GLY A 12 5.39 -15.86 -8.01
CA GLY A 12 6.55 -16.74 -8.24
C GLY A 12 7.93 -16.14 -8.02
N PHE A 13 8.15 -15.53 -6.85
CA PHE A 13 9.48 -15.42 -6.26
C PHE A 13 9.42 -15.70 -4.77
N SER A 14 10.36 -16.52 -4.31
CA SER A 14 10.48 -16.98 -2.94
C SER A 14 11.73 -16.36 -2.32
N TRP A 15 11.66 -16.07 -1.04
CA TRP A 15 12.82 -15.65 -0.26
C TRP A 15 12.73 -16.23 1.14
N ASP A 16 13.89 -16.39 1.76
CA ASP A 16 13.93 -16.85 3.15
C ASP A 16 13.43 -15.72 4.06
N VAL A 17 12.40 -16.04 4.84
CA VAL A 17 11.86 -15.13 5.85
C VAL A 17 12.54 -15.45 7.18
N PRO A 18 13.28 -14.50 7.79
CA PRO A 18 13.86 -14.72 9.11
C PRO A 18 12.78 -15.13 10.12
N ALA A 19 12.97 -16.25 10.81
CA ALA A 19 12.07 -16.75 11.84
C ALA A 19 12.49 -16.28 13.25
N GLY A 20 11.80 -16.77 14.28
CA GLY A 20 12.16 -16.50 15.68
C GLY A 20 11.44 -15.32 16.33
N ARG A 21 10.50 -14.67 15.63
CA ARG A 21 9.59 -13.70 16.22
C ARG A 21 8.69 -14.36 17.26
N ARG A 22 8.36 -13.61 18.29
CA ARG A 22 7.42 -13.98 19.35
C ARG A 22 6.24 -13.03 19.37
N ASP A 23 5.12 -13.52 19.91
CA ASP A 23 3.87 -12.78 19.96
C ASP A 23 3.89 -11.76 21.11
N GLY A 24 3.45 -10.54 20.82
CA GLY A 24 3.24 -9.50 21.83
C GLY A 24 2.11 -9.85 22.79
N ARG A 25 1.88 -9.02 23.82
CA ARG A 25 0.79 -9.21 24.80
C ARG A 25 -0.19 -8.03 24.86
N ILE A 26 0.01 -7.03 24.02
CA ILE A 26 -0.75 -5.78 23.98
C ILE A 26 -1.25 -5.56 22.56
N SER A 27 -2.49 -5.09 22.41
CA SER A 27 -3.05 -4.61 21.15
C SER A 27 -4.07 -3.52 21.47
N LEU A 28 -3.76 -2.28 21.08
CA LEU A 28 -4.60 -1.12 21.37
C LEU A 28 -5.02 -0.42 20.06
N ALA A 29 -6.31 -0.12 19.93
CA ALA A 29 -6.81 0.62 18.76
C ALA A 29 -6.16 2.01 18.61
N SER A 30 -5.69 2.61 19.71
CA SER A 30 -4.97 3.89 19.69
C SER A 30 -3.62 3.84 18.98
N GLU A 31 -3.00 2.65 18.87
CA GLU A 31 -1.68 2.46 18.25
C GLU A 31 -1.75 2.39 16.72
N THR A 32 -2.94 2.28 16.12
CA THR A 32 -3.10 2.23 14.65
C THR A 32 -2.87 3.58 13.97
N ARG A 33 -2.57 4.64 14.74
CA ARG A 33 -2.22 5.98 14.22
C ARG A 33 -0.92 5.98 13.42
N ASP A 34 -0.07 4.97 13.62
CA ASP A 34 1.19 4.78 12.90
C ASP A 34 1.01 4.21 11.48
N ILE A 35 -0.22 3.86 11.08
CA ILE A 35 -0.51 3.34 9.75
C ILE A 35 -0.75 4.52 8.79
N PRO A 36 0.03 4.65 7.69
CA PRO A 36 -0.16 5.75 6.75
C PRO A 36 -1.52 5.61 6.04
N PRO A 37 -2.39 6.64 6.09
CA PRO A 37 -3.65 6.66 5.37
C PRO A 37 -3.46 6.95 3.86
N PRO A 38 -4.44 6.60 3.01
CA PRO A 38 -4.33 6.70 1.55
C PRO A 38 -4.29 8.15 1.01
N PHE A 39 -4.54 9.14 1.88
CA PHE A 39 -4.56 10.56 1.53
C PHE A 39 -3.27 11.31 1.90
N PHE A 40 -2.25 10.62 2.43
CA PHE A 40 -0.96 11.24 2.70
C PHE A 40 -0.29 11.76 1.42
N ASN A 41 0.38 12.92 1.55
CA ASN A 41 1.30 13.42 0.54
C ASN A 41 2.68 12.73 0.67
N LEU A 42 3.60 13.05 -0.25
CA LEU A 42 4.91 12.38 -0.30
C LEU A 42 5.75 12.60 0.97
N ASP A 43 5.75 13.80 1.54
CA ASP A 43 6.53 14.09 2.75
C ASP A 43 5.98 13.32 3.96
N GLN A 44 4.64 13.26 4.10
CA GLN A 44 3.97 12.49 5.14
C GLN A 44 4.26 10.99 5.01
N LEU A 45 4.21 10.43 3.79
CA LEU A 45 4.58 9.04 3.53
C LEU A 45 6.05 8.78 3.90
N THR A 46 6.94 9.66 3.45
CA THR A 46 8.38 9.54 3.70
C THR A 46 8.65 9.55 5.21
N GLN A 47 8.05 10.48 5.94
CA GLN A 47 8.19 10.57 7.39
C GLN A 47 7.60 9.35 8.10
N SER A 48 6.44 8.87 7.66
CA SER A 48 5.79 7.68 8.24
C SER A 48 6.67 6.43 8.12
N PHE A 49 7.32 6.23 6.97
CA PHE A 49 8.25 5.12 6.77
C PHE A 49 9.57 5.33 7.52
N ALA A 50 10.09 6.56 7.55
CA ALA A 50 11.30 6.91 8.30
C ALA A 50 11.13 6.65 9.81
N ASN A 51 9.94 6.91 10.38
CA ASN A 51 9.62 6.58 11.77
C ASN A 51 9.69 5.07 12.08
N LYS A 52 9.66 4.22 11.06
CA LYS A 52 9.85 2.77 11.16
C LYS A 52 11.23 2.32 10.67
N GLY A 53 12.17 3.25 10.49
CA GLY A 53 13.54 2.97 10.04
C GLY A 53 13.66 2.62 8.56
N MET A 54 12.66 2.98 7.75
CA MET A 54 12.65 2.70 6.32
C MET A 54 12.99 3.93 5.48
N THR A 55 13.71 3.73 4.38
CA THR A 55 14.11 4.80 3.46
C THR A 55 12.97 5.20 2.52
N GLN A 56 13.10 6.34 1.85
CA GLN A 56 12.14 6.75 0.80
C GLN A 56 12.12 5.76 -0.38
N GLU A 57 13.26 5.14 -0.72
CA GLU A 57 13.33 4.09 -1.75
C GLU A 57 12.54 2.86 -1.32
N GLU A 58 12.71 2.41 -0.08
CA GLU A 58 11.97 1.28 0.47
C GLU A 58 10.46 1.56 0.54
N MET A 59 10.07 2.81 0.85
CA MET A 59 8.67 3.26 0.79
C MET A 59 8.09 3.16 -0.63
N VAL A 60 8.78 3.69 -1.64
CA VAL A 60 8.36 3.58 -3.05
C VAL A 60 8.26 2.11 -3.47
N THR A 61 9.27 1.31 -3.10
CA THR A 61 9.35 -0.12 -3.41
C THR A 61 8.16 -0.89 -2.85
N LEU A 62 7.87 -0.72 -1.56
CA LEU A 62 6.80 -1.43 -0.86
C LEU A 62 5.41 -0.98 -1.30
N SER A 63 5.27 0.27 -1.78
CA SER A 63 4.04 0.74 -2.42
C SER A 63 3.65 -0.10 -3.64
N GLY A 64 4.62 -0.76 -4.28
CA GLY A 64 4.38 -1.75 -5.34
C GLY A 64 3.47 -2.92 -4.95
N ALA A 65 3.26 -3.18 -3.65
CA ALA A 65 2.27 -4.16 -3.19
C ALA A 65 0.84 -3.81 -3.64
N HIS A 66 0.55 -2.55 -3.96
CA HIS A 66 -0.72 -2.10 -4.53
C HIS A 66 -0.97 -2.59 -5.97
N SER A 67 -0.05 -3.35 -6.57
CA SER A 67 -0.28 -4.09 -7.83
C SER A 67 -1.35 -5.19 -7.68
N ILE A 68 -1.68 -5.61 -6.46
CA ILE A 68 -2.71 -6.63 -6.19
C ILE A 68 -3.68 -6.16 -5.10
N GLY A 69 -4.85 -6.79 -5.07
CA GLY A 69 -5.84 -6.57 -4.02
C GLY A 69 -6.91 -5.53 -4.38
N ARG A 70 -7.71 -5.19 -3.38
CA ARG A 70 -8.90 -4.34 -3.52
C ARG A 70 -8.89 -3.22 -2.50
N ALA A 71 -9.48 -2.10 -2.86
CA ALA A 71 -9.65 -0.95 -1.98
C ALA A 71 -11.12 -0.55 -1.89
N HIS A 72 -11.55 -0.18 -0.68
CA HIS A 72 -12.86 0.41 -0.48
C HIS A 72 -12.96 1.77 -1.16
N CYS A 73 -14.11 2.06 -1.78
CA CYS A 73 -14.36 3.35 -2.43
C CYS A 73 -14.17 4.53 -1.48
N THR A 74 -14.48 4.36 -0.20
CA THR A 74 -14.30 5.38 0.85
C THR A 74 -12.85 5.83 0.99
N SER A 75 -11.87 4.97 0.70
CA SER A 75 -10.44 5.27 0.81
C SER A 75 -9.93 6.29 -0.23
N PHE A 76 -10.64 6.49 -1.34
CA PHE A 76 -10.22 7.40 -2.42
C PHE A 76 -11.33 8.29 -2.99
N SER A 77 -12.57 8.18 -2.49
CA SER A 77 -13.72 8.93 -3.01
C SER A 77 -13.56 10.45 -2.99
N SER A 78 -12.74 11.00 -2.08
CA SER A 78 -12.40 12.42 -2.07
C SER A 78 -11.78 12.86 -3.40
N ARG A 79 -10.93 12.02 -4.01
CA ARG A 79 -10.32 12.28 -5.32
C ARG A 79 -11.32 12.33 -6.46
N LEU A 80 -12.47 11.66 -6.32
CA LEU A 80 -13.48 11.60 -7.38
C LEU A 80 -14.43 12.79 -7.35
N TYR A 81 -14.77 13.26 -6.14
CA TYR A 81 -15.95 14.09 -5.97
C TYR A 81 -15.76 15.37 -5.15
N ASN A 82 -14.87 15.37 -4.15
CA ASN A 82 -14.64 16.50 -3.25
C ASN A 82 -13.13 16.66 -2.98
N PHE A 83 -12.33 16.85 -4.04
CA PHE A 83 -10.87 16.82 -3.89
C PHE A 83 -10.32 18.04 -3.14
N SER A 84 -10.78 19.23 -3.51
CA SER A 84 -10.43 20.48 -2.83
C SER A 84 -11.57 21.49 -2.92
N THR A 85 -11.40 22.64 -2.25
CA THR A 85 -12.34 23.77 -2.37
C THR A 85 -12.42 24.34 -3.79
N THR A 86 -11.38 24.13 -4.60
CA THR A 86 -11.26 24.67 -5.97
C THR A 86 -11.42 23.61 -7.06
N SER A 87 -11.34 22.32 -6.72
CA SER A 87 -11.47 21.23 -7.69
C SER A 87 -12.34 20.11 -7.15
N ARG A 88 -13.41 19.77 -7.88
CA ARG A 88 -14.28 18.64 -7.51
C ARG A 88 -13.56 17.31 -7.66
N GLN A 89 -12.77 17.14 -8.72
CA GLN A 89 -12.00 15.93 -8.98
C GLN A 89 -10.51 16.22 -8.87
N ASP A 90 -9.73 15.26 -8.41
CA ASP A 90 -8.28 15.36 -8.36
C ASP A 90 -7.70 15.59 -9.78
N PRO A 91 -7.00 16.72 -10.04
CA PRO A 91 -6.41 16.99 -11.34
C PRO A 91 -5.21 16.09 -11.67
N SER A 92 -4.63 15.43 -10.66
CA SER A 92 -3.58 14.43 -10.83
C SER A 92 -4.11 13.05 -11.22
N LEU A 93 -5.43 12.83 -11.18
CA LEU A 93 -6.08 11.58 -11.58
C LEU A 93 -6.53 11.65 -13.04
N ASN A 94 -6.19 10.62 -13.83
CA ASN A 94 -6.60 10.52 -15.23
C ASN A 94 -8.14 10.64 -15.36
N PRO A 95 -8.67 11.59 -16.14
CA PRO A 95 -10.12 11.82 -16.21
C PRO A 95 -10.95 10.63 -16.68
N LEU A 96 -10.44 9.82 -17.62
CA LEU A 96 -11.14 8.62 -18.09
C LEU A 96 -11.18 7.55 -16.99
N TYR A 97 -10.07 7.38 -16.28
CA TYR A 97 -10.01 6.46 -15.15
C TYR A 97 -10.91 6.93 -13.99
N ALA A 98 -10.94 8.24 -13.71
CA ALA A 98 -11.85 8.80 -12.72
C ALA A 98 -13.32 8.54 -13.08
N ALA A 99 -13.69 8.65 -14.37
CA ALA A 99 -15.04 8.32 -14.83
C ALA A 99 -15.37 6.83 -14.63
N GLN A 100 -14.42 5.92 -14.90
CA GLN A 100 -14.58 4.49 -14.63
C GLN A 100 -14.73 4.20 -13.13
N LEU A 101 -13.95 4.86 -12.28
CA LEU A 101 -14.06 4.71 -10.83
C LEU A 101 -15.39 5.26 -10.31
N LYS A 102 -15.92 6.35 -10.87
CA LYS A 102 -17.25 6.88 -10.51
C LYS A 102 -18.39 5.91 -10.81
N GLN A 103 -18.27 5.12 -11.88
CA GLN A 103 -19.25 4.07 -12.19
C GLN A 103 -19.20 2.91 -11.19
N GLN A 104 -18.00 2.57 -10.69
CA GLN A 104 -17.82 1.51 -9.70
C GLN A 104 -18.08 1.98 -8.25
N CYS A 105 -17.93 3.29 -8.01
CA CYS A 105 -18.12 3.95 -6.74
C CYS A 105 -19.14 5.11 -6.87
N PRO A 106 -20.40 4.84 -7.25
CA PRO A 106 -21.40 5.88 -7.40
C PRO A 106 -21.77 6.50 -6.04
N ARG A 107 -22.14 7.78 -6.06
CA ARG A 107 -22.82 8.41 -4.92
C ARG A 107 -24.30 8.03 -4.92
N ASP A 108 -24.83 7.78 -3.74
CA ASP A 108 -26.27 7.70 -3.54
C ASP A 108 -26.93 9.09 -3.72
N PRO A 109 -28.27 9.18 -3.76
CA PRO A 109 -28.97 10.46 -3.88
C PRO A 109 -28.67 11.46 -2.75
N GLN A 110 -28.18 10.99 -1.60
CA GLN A 110 -27.77 11.79 -0.45
C GLN A 110 -26.29 12.25 -0.54
N GLY A 111 -25.57 11.84 -1.58
CA GLY A 111 -24.17 12.19 -1.82
C GLY A 111 -23.16 11.29 -1.10
N SER A 112 -23.60 10.21 -0.46
CA SER A 112 -22.75 9.27 0.27
C SER A 112 -22.26 8.13 -0.63
N ILE A 113 -21.14 7.52 -0.24
CA ILE A 113 -20.56 6.35 -0.91
C ILE A 113 -20.84 5.13 -0.03
N ASP A 114 -21.37 4.05 -0.62
CA ASP A 114 -21.54 2.79 0.09
C ASP A 114 -20.16 2.27 0.57
N PRO A 115 -19.96 2.10 1.89
CA PRO A 115 -18.69 1.65 2.44
C PRO A 115 -18.30 0.22 2.02
N ASN A 116 -19.23 -0.58 1.51
CA ASN A 116 -18.98 -1.95 1.07
C ASN A 116 -18.50 -2.06 -0.38
N LEU A 117 -18.58 -0.97 -1.16
CA LEU A 117 -18.09 -0.97 -2.54
C LEU A 117 -16.56 -0.98 -2.57
N VAL A 118 -16.02 -1.85 -3.42
CA VAL A 118 -14.60 -2.14 -3.52
C VAL A 118 -14.17 -2.28 -4.97
N VAL A 119 -13.09 -1.60 -5.34
CA VAL A 119 -12.46 -1.67 -6.67
C VAL A 119 -11.13 -2.41 -6.62
N GLN A 120 -10.65 -2.86 -7.77
CA GLN A 120 -9.30 -3.40 -7.90
C GLN A 120 -8.27 -2.27 -7.76
N MET A 121 -7.16 -2.53 -7.06
CA MET A 121 -6.13 -1.52 -6.82
C MET A 121 -5.29 -1.21 -8.06
N ASN A 122 -5.25 -2.14 -9.02
CA ASN A 122 -4.45 -2.07 -10.22
C ASN A 122 -5.23 -2.64 -11.42
N THR A 123 -4.84 -2.22 -12.62
CA THR A 123 -5.49 -2.66 -13.88
C THR A 123 -5.24 -4.13 -14.23
N SER A 124 -4.21 -4.75 -13.67
CA SER A 124 -3.84 -6.17 -13.77
C SER A 124 -3.76 -6.84 -12.38
N PRO A 125 -4.89 -6.91 -11.64
CA PRO A 125 -4.90 -7.14 -10.18
C PRO A 125 -4.60 -8.58 -9.75
N SER A 126 -4.49 -9.52 -10.69
CA SER A 126 -4.29 -10.93 -10.37
C SER A 126 -2.84 -11.27 -10.06
N LEU A 127 -1.88 -10.42 -10.43
CA LEU A 127 -0.46 -10.72 -10.35
C LEU A 127 0.31 -9.60 -9.66
N LEU A 128 1.23 -9.96 -8.76
CA LEU A 128 2.19 -9.01 -8.19
C LEU A 128 3.25 -8.72 -9.26
N ASP A 129 3.18 -7.56 -9.89
CA ASP A 129 4.03 -7.20 -11.02
C ASP A 129 4.29 -5.67 -11.05
N PRO A 130 5.19 -5.16 -11.91
CA PRO A 130 5.52 -3.74 -11.92
C PRO A 130 4.44 -2.85 -12.58
N SER A 131 3.29 -3.39 -12.99
CA SER A 131 2.23 -2.61 -13.65
C SER A 131 1.65 -1.51 -12.76
N TYR A 132 1.76 -1.64 -11.44
CA TYR A 132 1.46 -0.55 -10.49
C TYR A 132 2.20 0.74 -10.85
N TYR A 133 3.49 0.65 -11.16
CA TYR A 133 4.31 1.80 -11.52
C TYR A 133 3.93 2.36 -12.91
N ALA A 134 3.59 1.48 -13.85
CA ALA A 134 3.07 1.89 -15.16
C ALA A 134 1.74 2.66 -15.03
N ASP A 135 0.84 2.22 -14.16
CA ASP A 135 -0.41 2.92 -13.87
C ASP A 135 -0.15 4.32 -13.27
N ILE A 136 0.80 4.45 -12.33
CA ILE A 136 1.18 5.75 -11.76
C ILE A 136 1.69 6.72 -12.84
N GLN A 137 2.52 6.24 -13.78
CA GLN A 137 3.05 7.06 -14.89
C GLN A 137 1.94 7.68 -15.75
N VAL A 138 0.84 6.95 -15.95
CA VAL A 138 -0.31 7.41 -16.74
C VAL A 138 -1.44 8.01 -15.89
N ARG A 139 -1.12 8.44 -14.65
CA ARG A 139 -2.05 9.09 -13.71
C ARG A 139 -3.21 8.18 -13.27
N ARG A 140 -2.94 6.88 -13.14
CA ARG A 140 -3.89 5.85 -12.71
C ARG A 140 -3.56 5.26 -11.34
N GLY A 141 -2.71 5.90 -10.54
CA GLY A 141 -2.58 5.55 -9.12
C GLY A 141 -3.92 5.76 -8.41
N LEU A 142 -4.41 4.76 -7.67
CA LEU A 142 -5.75 4.77 -7.09
C LEU A 142 -5.84 5.75 -5.92
N PHE A 143 -4.92 5.64 -4.97
CA PHE A 143 -4.85 6.51 -3.81
C PHE A 143 -4.10 7.81 -4.11
N THR A 144 -4.35 8.84 -3.31
CA THR A 144 -3.54 10.07 -3.35
C THR A 144 -2.09 9.74 -3.01
N SER A 145 -1.87 8.83 -2.04
CA SER A 145 -0.55 8.33 -1.68
C SER A 145 0.19 7.66 -2.85
N ASP A 146 -0.53 6.97 -3.74
CA ASP A 146 0.08 6.33 -4.91
C ASP A 146 0.52 7.39 -5.92
N GLN A 147 -0.37 8.35 -6.23
CA GLN A 147 -0.05 9.41 -7.18
C GLN A 147 0.96 10.43 -6.62
N ALA A 148 1.11 10.51 -5.29
CA ALA A 148 2.12 11.33 -4.63
C ALA A 148 3.55 10.90 -5.00
N LEU A 149 3.78 9.65 -5.43
CA LEU A 149 5.09 9.18 -5.88
C LEU A 149 5.60 9.90 -7.15
N GLN A 150 4.74 10.64 -7.85
CA GLN A 150 5.09 11.46 -9.02
C GLN A 150 5.40 12.93 -8.67
N THR A 151 5.53 13.29 -7.39
CA THR A 151 5.67 14.70 -6.97
C THR A 151 7.11 15.15 -6.69
N SER A 152 8.09 14.25 -6.69
CA SER A 152 9.52 14.56 -6.52
C SER A 152 10.37 13.90 -7.61
N PRO A 153 11.43 14.56 -8.12
CA PRO A 153 12.35 13.95 -9.08
C PRO A 153 12.95 12.61 -8.62
N ALA A 154 13.22 12.47 -7.33
CA ALA A 154 13.80 11.25 -6.76
C ALA A 154 12.83 10.06 -6.87
N THR A 155 11.58 10.24 -6.44
CA THR A 155 10.57 9.18 -6.51
C THR A 155 10.11 8.90 -7.94
N VAL A 156 10.02 9.93 -8.79
CA VAL A 156 9.74 9.78 -10.23
C VAL A 156 10.79 8.89 -10.90
N THR A 157 12.07 9.07 -10.55
CA THR A 157 13.17 8.24 -11.08
C THR A 157 12.98 6.78 -10.69
N LEU A 158 12.62 6.49 -9.44
CA LEU A 158 12.35 5.13 -8.96
C LEU A 158 11.12 4.52 -9.65
N VAL A 159 10.02 5.28 -9.77
CA VAL A 159 8.80 4.82 -10.46
C VAL A 159 9.11 4.44 -11.91
N ASN A 160 9.90 5.27 -12.62
CA ASN A 160 10.31 4.97 -13.99
C ASN A 160 11.21 3.74 -14.10
N ALA A 161 12.16 3.59 -13.17
CA ALA A 161 13.04 2.43 -13.11
C ALA A 161 12.25 1.13 -12.85
N TYR A 162 11.30 1.16 -11.93
CA TYR A 162 10.51 -0.03 -11.57
C TYR A 162 9.47 -0.38 -12.65
N ALA A 163 8.86 0.61 -13.31
CA ALA A 163 7.95 0.37 -14.43
C ALA A 163 8.64 -0.31 -15.63
N THR A 164 9.92 -0.02 -15.85
CA THR A 164 10.69 -0.55 -16.99
C THR A 164 11.49 -1.81 -16.65
N ASN A 165 11.86 -2.00 -15.39
CA ASN A 165 12.68 -3.12 -14.94
C ASN A 165 12.02 -3.85 -13.75
N GLY A 166 11.14 -4.80 -14.07
CA GLY A 166 10.44 -5.62 -13.08
C GLY A 166 11.38 -6.47 -12.20
N VAL A 167 12.52 -6.93 -12.75
CA VAL A 167 13.51 -7.73 -12.00
C VAL A 167 14.19 -6.88 -10.92
N LEU A 168 14.55 -5.64 -11.26
CA LEU A 168 15.10 -4.69 -10.29
C LEU A 168 14.09 -4.43 -9.16
N TRP A 169 12.85 -4.10 -9.50
CA TRP A 169 11.81 -3.87 -8.49
C TRP A 169 11.61 -5.10 -7.61
N GLN A 170 11.48 -6.28 -8.18
CA GLN A 170 11.28 -7.53 -7.46
C GLN A 170 12.41 -7.79 -6.45
N SER A 171 13.67 -7.61 -6.85
CA SER A 171 14.82 -7.75 -5.95
C SER A 171 14.77 -6.77 -4.79
N LYS A 172 14.43 -5.50 -5.07
CA LYS A 172 14.27 -4.46 -4.05
C LYS A 172 13.09 -4.73 -3.13
N PHE A 173 11.98 -5.24 -3.68
CA PHE A 173 10.78 -5.60 -2.93
C PHE A 173 11.06 -6.70 -1.92
N ILE A 174 11.79 -7.74 -2.31
CA ILE A 174 12.24 -8.81 -1.40
C ILE A 174 13.10 -8.24 -0.26
N GLN A 175 14.09 -7.40 -0.58
CA GLN A 175 14.96 -6.78 0.44
C GLN A 175 14.16 -5.91 1.41
N ALA A 176 13.26 -5.07 0.89
CA ALA A 176 12.41 -4.21 1.70
C ALA A 176 11.42 -5.02 2.56
N MET A 177 10.87 -6.11 2.03
CA MET A 177 10.00 -7.04 2.76
C MET A 177 10.73 -7.77 3.90
N VAL A 178 11.96 -8.22 3.67
CA VAL A 178 12.80 -8.84 4.70
C VAL A 178 13.12 -7.83 5.80
N LYS A 179 13.45 -6.58 5.45
CA LYS A 179 13.68 -5.52 6.45
C LYS A 179 12.40 -5.17 7.21
N LEU A 180 11.28 -4.96 6.52
CA LEU A 180 9.97 -4.69 7.12
C LEU A 180 9.60 -5.76 8.15
N SER A 181 9.86 -7.02 7.82
CA SER A 181 9.57 -8.13 8.72
C SER A 181 10.37 -8.06 10.04
N GLN A 182 11.46 -7.32 10.13
CA GLN A 182 12.33 -7.28 11.32
C GLN A 182 12.07 -6.06 12.21
N ILE A 183 11.10 -5.21 11.86
CA ILE A 183 10.79 -4.01 12.63
C ILE A 183 10.06 -4.38 13.93
N GLY A 184 10.60 -3.93 15.07
CA GLY A 184 9.94 -4.02 16.38
C GLY A 184 9.66 -5.44 16.86
N VAL A 185 10.45 -6.42 16.41
CA VAL A 185 10.21 -7.84 16.73
C VAL A 185 10.60 -8.19 18.17
N LEU A 186 9.80 -9.04 18.81
CA LEU A 186 10.15 -9.68 20.08
C LEU A 186 10.91 -10.99 19.81
N THR A 187 11.96 -11.25 20.58
CA THR A 187 12.83 -12.43 20.40
C THR A 187 13.27 -13.00 21.75
N GLY A 188 13.91 -14.18 21.74
CA GLY A 188 14.42 -14.80 22.97
C GLY A 188 13.30 -15.15 23.95
N SER A 189 13.33 -14.55 25.14
CA SER A 189 12.30 -14.70 26.17
C SER A 189 11.21 -13.63 26.13
N ASP A 190 11.33 -12.61 25.27
CA ASP A 190 10.35 -11.53 25.21
C ASP A 190 9.07 -11.97 24.49
N GLY A 191 7.91 -11.70 25.10
CA GLY A 191 6.62 -12.14 24.56
C GLY A 191 6.40 -13.66 24.71
N GLU A 192 5.48 -14.21 23.92
CA GLU A 192 5.02 -15.59 24.05
C GLU A 192 4.90 -16.31 22.70
N ILE A 193 4.67 -17.63 22.74
CA ILE A 193 4.19 -18.39 21.57
C ILE A 193 2.70 -18.64 21.82
N ARG A 194 1.82 -17.88 21.17
CA ARG A 194 0.38 -18.01 21.37
C ARG A 194 -0.11 -19.31 20.76
N SER A 195 -0.87 -20.07 21.56
CA SER A 195 -1.62 -21.23 21.07
C SER A 195 -2.85 -20.82 20.25
N ASN A 196 -3.39 -19.63 20.53
CA ASN A 196 -4.49 -19.00 19.80
C ASN A 196 -4.14 -17.55 19.49
N CYS A 197 -3.97 -17.20 18.21
CA CYS A 197 -3.55 -15.84 17.81
C CYS A 197 -4.49 -14.72 18.28
N ARG A 198 -5.75 -15.03 18.62
CA ARG A 198 -6.78 -14.05 19.00
C ARG A 198 -6.71 -13.61 20.46
N VAL A 199 -6.04 -14.35 21.32
CA VAL A 199 -6.00 -14.10 22.77
C VAL A 199 -4.60 -14.34 23.33
N ILE A 200 -4.25 -13.67 24.42
CA ILE A 200 -2.98 -13.94 25.13
C ILE A 200 -3.04 -15.28 25.85
N ASN A 201 -1.89 -15.91 26.08
CA ASN A 201 -1.84 -17.09 26.94
C ASN A 201 -2.09 -16.71 28.40
N SER A 202 -2.72 -17.61 29.16
CA SER A 202 -2.99 -17.53 30.60
C SER A 202 -1.95 -18.29 31.41
#